data_AF-X1C1P2-F1
#
_entry.id   AF-X1C1P2-F1
#
_cell.length_a   1.000
_cell.length_b   1.000
_cell.length_c   1.000
_cell.angle_alpha   90.00
_cell.angle_beta   90.00
_cell.angle_gamma   90.00
#
_symmetry.space_group_name_H-M   'P 1'
#
loop_
_entity.id
_entity.type
_entity.pdbx_description
1 polymer ?
#
loop_
_entity_poly.entity_id
_entity_poly.type
_entity_poly.pdbx_seq_one_letter_code
_entity_poly.pdbx_strand_id
1 'polypeptide(L)'
;PLEVEPGEAVTITVLVANIGGESGSYTVVLKIDGVKEAEETVTIAAGESREVSFSATKEEAGDYTVAVDGWSGSFTVVAPEEEEEEVPTKPGINWALIGGIIGGVVVVAGLLYYFLVFRRRAY
;
A
#
# COMPACT_ATOMS: atom_id res chain seq x y z
N PRO A 1 13.83 -8.58 6.40
CA PRO A 1 13.55 -8.57 4.94
C PRO A 1 14.11 -7.28 4.36
N LEU A 2 14.32 -7.18 3.05
CA LEU A 2 14.61 -5.88 2.43
C LEU A 2 13.32 -5.03 2.50
N GLU A 3 13.44 -3.78 2.92
CA GLU A 3 12.34 -2.81 2.96
C GLU A 3 12.57 -1.74 1.89
N VAL A 4 11.53 -1.42 1.12
CA VAL A 4 11.56 -0.45 0.02
C VAL A 4 10.30 0.42 0.01
N GLU A 5 10.38 1.60 -0.60
CA GLU A 5 9.21 2.45 -0.79
C GLU A 5 8.35 1.98 -1.97
N PRO A 6 7.05 2.34 -2.01
CA PRO A 6 6.21 2.18 -3.19
C PRO A 6 6.89 2.72 -4.46
N GLY A 7 6.95 1.90 -5.49
CA GLY A 7 7.55 2.28 -6.78
C GLY A 7 9.07 2.13 -6.84
N GLU A 8 9.74 1.76 -5.74
CA GLU A 8 11.17 1.45 -5.75
C GLU A 8 11.43 0.06 -6.37
N ALA A 9 12.55 -0.05 -7.11
CA ALA A 9 12.94 -1.27 -7.78
C ALA A 9 13.80 -2.17 -6.88
N VAL A 10 13.37 -3.42 -6.72
CA VAL A 10 14.12 -4.48 -6.04
C VAL A 10 14.83 -5.34 -7.09
N THR A 11 16.15 -5.51 -6.92
CA THR A 11 16.95 -6.41 -7.77
C THR A 11 17.00 -7.81 -7.15
N ILE A 12 16.57 -8.82 -7.89
CA ILE A 12 16.66 -10.23 -7.53
C ILE A 12 17.70 -10.91 -8.39
N THR A 13 18.76 -11.42 -7.77
CA THR A 13 19.89 -12.04 -8.46
C THR A 13 20.01 -13.51 -8.10
N VAL A 14 20.19 -14.36 -9.11
CA VAL A 14 20.43 -15.80 -8.95
C VAL A 14 21.60 -16.28 -9.78
N LEU A 15 22.34 -17.27 -9.28
CA LEU A 15 23.45 -17.90 -9.99
C LEU A 15 23.01 -19.26 -10.54
N VAL A 16 23.03 -19.41 -11.87
CA VAL A 16 22.70 -20.66 -12.56
C VAL A 16 23.99 -21.34 -12.97
N ALA A 17 24.20 -22.60 -12.58
CA ALA A 17 25.40 -23.37 -12.90
C ALA A 17 25.07 -24.59 -13.77
N ASN A 18 25.80 -24.75 -14.88
CA ASN A 18 25.76 -25.96 -15.70
C ASN A 18 26.85 -26.94 -15.25
N ILE A 19 26.45 -27.94 -14.46
CA ILE A 19 27.35 -29.00 -13.96
C ILE A 19 27.55 -30.15 -14.97
N GLY A 20 26.98 -30.05 -16.16
CA GLY A 20 27.09 -31.05 -17.23
C GLY A 20 28.35 -30.90 -18.08
N GLY A 21 28.54 -31.87 -18.98
CA GLY A 21 29.68 -31.91 -19.91
C GLY A 21 29.43 -31.21 -21.25
N GLU A 22 28.24 -30.66 -21.48
CA GLU A 22 27.84 -30.02 -22.73
C GLU A 22 27.15 -28.68 -22.46
N SER A 23 27.13 -27.79 -23.45
CA SER A 23 26.39 -26.53 -23.39
C SER A 23 24.89 -26.80 -23.34
N GLY A 24 24.15 -26.05 -22.53
CA GLY A 24 22.70 -26.19 -22.38
C GLY A 24 22.01 -24.85 -22.18
N SER A 25 20.71 -24.81 -22.50
CA SER A 25 19.84 -23.65 -22.23
C SER A 25 18.88 -23.96 -21.08
N TYR A 26 18.65 -22.97 -20.23
CA TYR A 26 17.77 -23.07 -19.07
C TYR A 26 16.92 -21.80 -18.95
N THR A 27 15.64 -21.94 -18.65
CA THR A 27 14.72 -20.82 -18.43
C THR A 27 14.48 -20.63 -16.94
N VAL A 28 14.96 -19.51 -16.40
CA VAL A 28 14.76 -19.09 -15.02
C VAL A 28 13.43 -18.34 -14.94
N VAL A 29 12.55 -18.73 -14.02
CA VAL A 29 11.24 -18.09 -13.84
C VAL A 29 11.15 -17.42 -12.47
N LEU A 30 10.94 -16.11 -12.46
CA LEU A 30 10.66 -15.34 -11.26
C LEU A 30 9.17 -15.35 -10.96
N LYS A 31 8.82 -15.69 -9.73
CA LYS A 31 7.46 -15.56 -9.19
C LYS A 31 7.44 -14.65 -7.97
N ILE A 32 6.42 -13.82 -7.87
CA ILE A 32 6.09 -13.08 -6.65
C ILE A 32 4.68 -13.50 -6.23
N ASP A 33 4.55 -13.91 -4.97
CA ASP A 33 3.31 -14.46 -4.38
C ASP A 33 2.69 -15.60 -5.20
N GLY A 34 3.56 -16.43 -5.77
CA GLY A 34 3.18 -17.57 -6.61
C GLY A 34 2.78 -17.21 -8.05
N VAL A 35 2.69 -15.94 -8.40
CA VAL A 35 2.39 -15.45 -9.75
C VAL A 35 3.69 -15.22 -10.51
N LYS A 36 3.76 -15.67 -11.77
CA LYS A 36 4.92 -15.43 -12.64
C LYS A 36 4.99 -13.95 -13.01
N GLU A 37 6.11 -13.32 -12.69
CA GLU A 37 6.39 -11.90 -12.96
C GLU A 37 7.31 -11.74 -14.17
N ALA A 38 8.35 -12.59 -14.26
CA ALA A 38 9.33 -12.54 -15.33
C ALA A 38 9.92 -13.92 -15.61
N GLU A 39 10.56 -14.06 -16.78
CA GLU A 39 11.41 -15.21 -17.08
C GLU A 39 12.57 -14.77 -17.98
N GLU A 40 13.69 -15.48 -17.86
CA GLU A 40 14.86 -15.28 -18.71
C GLU A 40 15.44 -16.63 -19.12
N THR A 41 15.77 -16.79 -20.40
CA THR A 41 16.43 -17.99 -20.91
C THR A 41 17.91 -17.72 -21.11
N VAL A 42 18.75 -18.53 -20.44
CA VAL A 42 20.20 -18.43 -20.50
C VAL A 42 20.82 -19.69 -21.08
N THR A 43 21.82 -19.53 -21.93
CA THR A 43 22.63 -20.64 -22.45
C THR A 43 23.98 -20.62 -21.76
N ILE A 44 24.36 -21.73 -21.12
CA ILE A 44 25.55 -21.83 -20.28
C ILE A 44 26.41 -22.98 -20.80
N ALA A 45 27.70 -22.70 -21.02
CA ALA A 45 28.65 -23.72 -21.45
C ALA A 45 28.88 -24.80 -20.37
N ALA A 46 29.48 -25.91 -20.77
CA ALA A 46 29.80 -27.00 -19.85
C ALA A 46 30.70 -26.52 -18.70
N GLY A 47 30.29 -26.80 -17.46
CA GLY A 47 31.05 -26.44 -16.25
C GLY A 47 31.01 -24.96 -15.86
N GLU A 48 30.31 -24.10 -16.61
CA GLU A 48 30.23 -22.67 -16.32
C GLU A 48 29.00 -22.31 -15.46
N SER A 49 29.02 -21.10 -14.89
CA SER A 49 27.87 -20.49 -14.23
C SER A 49 27.60 -19.10 -14.79
N ARG A 50 26.33 -18.69 -14.80
CA ARG A 50 25.90 -17.35 -15.18
C ARG A 50 24.98 -16.76 -14.14
N GLU A 51 25.16 -15.48 -13.89
CA GLU A 51 24.27 -14.69 -13.06
C GLU A 51 23.08 -14.22 -13.89
N VAL A 52 21.89 -14.30 -13.32
CA VAL A 52 20.63 -13.82 -13.88
C VAL A 52 20.02 -12.84 -12.90
N SER A 53 19.65 -11.66 -13.37
CA SER A 53 19.13 -10.58 -12.53
C SER A 53 17.79 -10.08 -13.05
N PHE A 54 16.81 -10.05 -12.17
CA PHE A 54 15.48 -9.49 -12.43
C PHE A 54 15.29 -8.21 -11.63
N SER A 55 14.52 -7.28 -12.18
CA SER A 55 14.05 -6.09 -11.46
C SER A 55 12.54 -6.19 -11.25
N ALA A 56 12.09 -5.98 -10.02
CA ALA A 56 10.66 -5.98 -9.66
C ALA A 56 10.32 -4.71 -8.90
N THR A 57 9.17 -4.12 -9.20
CA THR A 57 8.64 -2.93 -8.54
C THR A 57 7.22 -3.20 -8.08
N LYS A 58 6.88 -2.74 -6.88
CA LYS A 58 5.55 -2.87 -6.28
C LYS A 58 5.12 -1.53 -5.70
N GLU A 59 3.87 -1.17 -5.96
CA GLU A 59 3.27 0.12 -5.57
C GLU A 59 2.49 0.01 -4.25
N GLU A 60 2.01 -1.20 -3.94
CA GLU A 60 1.19 -1.42 -2.76
C GLU A 60 2.09 -1.81 -1.59
N ALA A 61 1.81 -1.25 -0.42
CA ALA A 61 2.50 -1.66 0.80
C ALA A 61 2.10 -3.09 1.18
N GLY A 62 3.08 -3.88 1.59
CA GLY A 62 2.87 -5.29 1.95
C GLY A 62 4.14 -6.13 1.87
N ASP A 63 4.02 -7.35 2.38
CA ASP A 63 5.06 -8.37 2.29
C ASP A 63 4.91 -9.17 1.00
N TYR A 64 5.98 -9.27 0.22
CA TYR A 64 6.03 -9.98 -1.05
C TYR A 64 6.97 -11.18 -0.96
N THR A 65 6.46 -12.36 -1.27
CA THR A 65 7.25 -13.59 -1.31
C THR A 65 7.81 -13.81 -2.70
N VAL A 66 9.14 -13.83 -2.81
CA VAL A 66 9.86 -14.10 -4.05
C VAL A 66 10.17 -15.59 -4.15
N ALA A 67 9.94 -16.18 -5.32
CA ALA A 67 10.34 -17.55 -5.62
C ALA A 67 11.00 -17.67 -6.99
N VAL A 68 12.15 -18.36 -7.04
CA VAL A 68 12.86 -18.71 -8.27
C VAL A 68 13.25 -20.18 -8.19
N ASP A 69 12.68 -21.03 -9.04
CA ASP A 69 13.02 -22.46 -9.13
C ASP A 69 13.09 -23.22 -7.79
N GLY A 70 12.16 -22.91 -6.89
CA GLY A 70 12.05 -23.54 -5.56
C GLY A 70 12.87 -22.88 -4.46
N TRP A 71 13.75 -21.93 -4.79
CA TRP A 71 14.34 -21.01 -3.83
C TRP A 71 13.32 -19.93 -3.47
N SER A 72 13.36 -19.47 -2.21
CA SER A 72 12.47 -18.42 -1.73
C SER A 72 13.22 -17.32 -1.00
N GLY A 73 12.67 -16.11 -1.09
CA GLY A 73 13.09 -14.91 -0.37
C GLY A 73 11.89 -13.98 -0.20
N SER A 74 12.09 -12.80 0.37
CA SER A 74 11.01 -11.84 0.55
C SER A 74 11.52 -10.41 0.68
N PHE A 75 10.71 -9.46 0.23
CA PHE A 75 10.88 -8.03 0.50
C PHE A 75 9.55 -7.43 0.94
N THR A 76 9.62 -6.29 1.61
CA THR A 76 8.47 -5.57 2.16
C THR A 76 8.42 -4.19 1.55
N VAL A 77 7.27 -3.80 1.00
CA VAL A 77 7.00 -2.42 0.59
C VAL A 77 6.36 -1.70 1.77
N VAL A 78 6.98 -0.63 2.24
CA VAL A 78 6.53 0.13 3.40
C VAL A 78 5.87 1.41 2.93
N ALA A 79 4.58 1.60 3.26
CA ALA A 79 3.91 2.86 2.97
C ALA A 79 4.64 4.01 3.66
N PRO A 80 4.80 5.17 3.01
CA PRO A 80 5.32 6.35 3.68
C PRO A 80 4.46 6.65 4.91
N GLU A 81 5.09 6.92 6.04
CA GLU A 81 4.38 7.45 7.19
C GLU A 81 3.78 8.78 6.75
N GLU A 82 2.44 8.91 6.84
CA GLU A 82 1.82 10.22 6.79
C GLU A 82 2.35 10.96 8.02
N GLU A 83 3.39 11.78 7.82
CA GLU A 83 3.70 12.82 8.77
C GLU A 83 2.42 13.64 8.88
N GLU A 84 1.67 13.43 9.97
CA GLU A 84 0.64 14.36 10.40
C GLU A 84 1.38 15.68 10.59
N GLU A 85 1.44 16.51 9.55
CA GLU A 85 1.82 17.91 9.70
C GLU A 85 0.97 18.39 10.87
N GLU A 86 1.61 18.77 11.99
CA GLU A 86 0.91 19.34 13.12
C GLU A 86 0.12 20.54 12.56
N VAL A 87 -1.16 20.31 12.24
CA VAL A 87 -2.04 21.38 11.80
C VAL A 87 -1.97 22.35 12.97
N PRO A 88 -1.47 23.59 12.80
CA PRO A 88 -1.31 24.47 13.93
C PRO A 88 -2.69 24.60 14.55
N THR A 89 -2.89 23.98 15.72
CA THR A 89 -4.17 24.04 16.40
C THR A 89 -4.37 25.51 16.69
N LYS A 90 -5.25 26.15 15.92
CA LYS A 90 -5.56 27.57 16.05
C LYS A 90 -5.73 27.86 17.54
N PRO A 91 -4.95 28.79 18.13
CA PRO A 91 -4.93 28.94 19.57
C PRO A 91 -6.34 29.28 20.07
N GLY A 92 -6.86 28.39 20.93
CA GLY A 92 -8.02 28.61 21.78
C GLY A 92 -9.30 29.12 21.13
N ILE A 93 -10.02 28.25 20.39
CA ILE A 93 -11.47 28.45 20.21
C ILE A 93 -12.19 27.65 21.30
N ASN A 94 -12.87 28.35 22.21
CA ASN A 94 -13.69 27.76 23.26
C ASN A 94 -14.97 27.16 22.64
N TRP A 95 -14.99 25.83 22.50
CA TRP A 95 -16.08 25.04 21.90
C TRP A 95 -17.44 25.19 22.61
N ALA A 96 -17.50 25.75 23.81
CA ALA A 96 -18.76 26.06 24.48
C ALA A 96 -19.59 27.17 23.77
N LEU A 97 -18.99 27.97 22.89
CA LEU A 97 -19.68 29.10 22.24
C LEU A 97 -20.55 28.72 21.02
N ILE A 98 -20.28 27.60 20.34
CA ILE A 98 -21.03 27.24 19.11
C ILE A 98 -22.28 26.41 19.45
N GLY A 99 -22.28 25.64 20.55
CA GLY A 99 -23.43 24.84 20.97
C GLY A 99 -24.69 25.64 21.34
N GLY A 100 -24.54 26.93 21.70
CA GLY A 100 -25.66 27.79 22.08
C GLY A 100 -26.53 28.26 20.91
N ILE A 101 -25.97 28.37 19.70
CA ILE A 101 -26.69 28.95 18.55
C ILE A 101 -27.65 27.92 17.94
N ILE A 102 -27.24 26.65 17.84
CA ILE A 102 -28.10 25.58 17.27
C ILE A 102 -29.24 25.23 18.24
N GLY A 103 -28.99 25.17 19.54
CA GLY A 103 -30.04 24.95 20.55
C GLY A 103 -31.07 26.07 20.61
N GLY A 104 -30.63 27.34 20.52
CA GLY A 104 -31.53 28.50 20.52
C GLY A 104 -32.44 28.56 19.30
N VAL A 105 -31.94 28.28 18.10
CA VAL A 105 -32.73 28.32 16.86
C VAL A 105 -33.81 27.22 16.83
N VAL A 106 -33.49 26.00 17.28
CA VAL A 106 -34.47 24.90 17.33
C VAL A 106 -35.57 25.17 18.36
N VAL A 107 -35.24 25.75 19.52
CA VAL A 107 -36.24 26.13 20.54
C VAL A 107 -37.14 27.26 20.06
N VAL A 108 -36.60 28.30 19.41
CA VAL A 108 -37.39 29.43 18.90
C VAL A 108 -38.29 28.99 17.73
N ALA A 109 -37.79 28.16 16.81
CA ALA A 109 -38.60 27.61 15.73
C ALA A 109 -39.69 26.65 16.25
N GLY A 110 -39.37 25.83 17.26
CA GLY A 110 -40.35 24.96 17.93
C GLY A 110 -41.43 25.73 18.67
N LEU A 111 -41.07 26.81 19.39
CA LEU A 111 -42.02 27.69 20.06
C LEU A 111 -42.88 28.48 19.07
N LEU A 112 -42.31 28.98 17.97
CA LEU A 112 -43.09 29.64 16.90
C LEU A 112 -44.05 28.66 16.21
N TYR A 113 -43.60 27.44 15.89
CA TYR A 113 -44.47 26.42 15.31
C TYR A 113 -45.60 26.03 16.27
N TYR A 114 -45.28 25.76 17.53
CA TYR A 114 -46.29 25.48 18.56
C TYR A 114 -47.28 26.64 18.67
N PHE A 115 -46.80 27.88 18.75
CA PHE A 115 -47.66 29.05 18.90
C PHE A 115 -48.54 29.30 17.66
N LEU A 116 -48.02 29.08 16.45
CA LEU A 116 -48.78 29.24 15.20
C LEU A 116 -49.81 28.12 14.98
N VAL A 117 -49.49 26.88 15.35
CA VAL A 117 -50.39 25.73 15.14
C VAL A 117 -51.42 25.62 16.27
N PHE A 118 -51.02 25.85 17.51
CA PHE A 118 -51.89 25.60 18.66
C PHE A 118 -52.85 26.76 18.96
N ARG A 119 -52.51 28.02 18.67
CA ARG A 119 -53.48 29.13 18.75
C ARG A 119 -54.58 29.06 17.70
N ARG A 120 -54.34 28.42 16.56
CA ARG A 120 -55.34 28.29 15.49
C ARG A 120 -56.40 27.22 15.78
N ARG A 121 -56.25 26.43 16.85
CA ARG A 121 -57.22 25.41 17.27
C ARG A 121 -58.12 25.86 18.44
N ALA A 122 -58.04 27.12 18.85
CA ALA A 122 -58.79 27.66 19.99
C ALA A 122 -59.95 28.60 19.60
N TYR A 123 -60.52 28.46 18.40
CA TYR A 123 -61.78 29.09 18.00
C TYR A 123 -62.72 28.06 17.38
#